data_AF-A0AAW1V5H8-F1
#
_entry.id   AF-A0AAW1V5H8-F1
#
_cell.length_a   1.000
_cell.length_b   1.000
_cell.length_c   1.000
_cell.angle_alpha   90.00
_cell.angle_beta   90.00
_cell.angle_gamma   90.00
#
_symmetry.space_group_name_H-M   'P 1'
#
loop_
_entity.id
_entity.type
_entity.pdbx_description
1 polymer ?
#
loop_
_entity_poly.entity_id
_entity_poly.type
_entity_poly.pdbx_seq_one_letter_code
_entity_poly.pdbx_strand_id
1 'polypeptide(L)'
;MKRFGTSSGTEIDKEIEDLTPQNTVKTHKYVWKQFTEFCERRNYKLCAQTSEEQLASILKDWAFNMKRADGTEYKEGTVKTIWNISAKLVQKKFYEEFNRETNPFRGVIFEDARKAGAAKRKKLQAIPEKKKTNSVALNAEEISKIISIFDENTPDECDNYGQPTGRIEYNTIFSKTAQGGEKHTAESKWLTPNKNCEDKCPVRLLKKMLSKRTPNIKTNRIFLTPNPDWQKTKIWYKNCPVGLNQLSKWARLAAESIGLDTKKQKISNHSNRSSAVSILAQSGANLQEIIKITGHSSSVTNEHHGKIIEKIRNKQDSANSTITSTSTSDSTLKIIQQIFIIIIVLLISTNKKISLVNS
;
A
#
# COMPACT_ATOMS: atom_id res chain seq x y z
N MET A 1 28.06 6.95 38.52
CA MET A 1 27.42 6.78 37.20
C MET A 1 26.09 6.07 37.39
N LYS A 2 24.95 6.66 37.00
CA LYS A 2 23.65 5.98 37.06
C LYS A 2 23.49 5.11 35.82
N ARG A 3 23.69 3.80 35.98
CA ARG A 3 23.55 2.77 34.94
C ARG A 3 22.11 2.62 34.42
N PHE A 4 21.11 3.04 35.22
CA PHE A 4 19.70 2.85 34.94
C PHE A 4 18.97 4.19 34.85
N GLY A 5 18.04 4.28 33.89
CA GLY A 5 17.16 5.43 33.73
C GLY A 5 16.21 5.60 34.92
N THR A 6 15.72 6.82 35.10
CA THR A 6 14.78 7.19 36.17
C THR A 6 13.40 7.57 35.64
N SER A 7 13.10 7.26 34.38
CA SER A 7 11.80 7.55 33.78
C SER A 7 10.68 6.87 34.57
N SER A 8 9.66 7.63 34.89
CA SER A 8 8.45 7.15 35.57
C SER A 8 7.61 6.28 34.64
N GLY A 9 6.75 5.42 35.20
CA GLY A 9 5.84 4.59 34.40
C GLY A 9 4.95 5.41 33.47
N THR A 10 4.49 6.59 33.91
CA THR A 10 3.67 7.50 33.11
C THR A 10 4.42 8.11 31.93
N GLU A 11 5.71 8.40 32.08
CA GLU A 11 6.56 8.87 30.97
C GLU A 11 6.77 7.76 29.94
N ILE A 12 6.98 6.52 30.40
CA ILE A 12 7.13 5.34 29.53
C ILE A 12 5.83 5.09 28.74
N ASP A 13 4.67 5.13 29.41
CA ASP A 13 3.37 4.91 28.76
C ASP A 13 3.08 5.97 27.70
N LYS A 14 3.44 7.23 27.97
CA LYS A 14 3.28 8.33 27.01
C LYS A 14 4.15 8.12 25.77
N GLU A 15 5.41 7.72 25.94
CA GLU A 15 6.29 7.40 24.81
C GLU A 15 5.76 6.22 23.98
N ILE A 16 5.19 5.20 24.62
CA ILE A 16 4.55 4.07 23.93
C ILE A 16 3.32 4.52 23.14
N GLU A 17 2.49 5.40 23.71
CA GLU A 17 1.31 5.94 23.02
C GLU A 17 1.71 6.76 21.78
N ASP A 18 2.75 7.59 21.89
CA ASP A 18 3.28 8.41 20.80
C ASP A 18 3.85 7.58 19.63
N LEU A 19 4.36 6.36 19.91
CA LEU A 19 4.77 5.41 18.88
C LEU A 19 3.60 4.75 18.13
N THR A 20 2.39 4.79 18.69
CA THR A 20 1.24 4.14 18.08
C THR A 20 0.80 4.92 16.83
N PRO A 21 0.72 4.28 15.64
CA PRO A 21 0.32 5.00 14.44
C PRO A 21 -1.07 5.63 14.57
N GLN A 22 -1.20 6.92 14.21
CA GLN A 22 -2.46 7.68 14.30
C GLN A 22 -3.65 7.00 13.59
N ASN A 23 -3.39 6.28 12.49
CA ASN A 23 -4.42 5.51 11.79
C ASN A 23 -4.94 4.34 12.64
N THR A 24 -4.09 3.70 13.44
CA THR A 24 -4.47 2.64 14.37
C THR A 24 -5.34 3.22 15.48
N VAL A 25 -4.96 4.35 16.07
CA VAL A 25 -5.74 5.05 17.10
C VAL A 25 -7.13 5.39 16.59
N LYS A 26 -7.22 6.01 15.40
CA LYS A 26 -8.51 6.35 14.77
C LYS A 26 -9.38 5.12 14.52
N THR A 27 -8.76 4.03 14.05
CA THR A 27 -9.47 2.77 13.77
C THR A 27 -9.98 2.13 15.05
N HIS A 28 -9.18 2.11 16.12
CA HIS A 28 -9.60 1.61 17.44
C HIS A 28 -10.79 2.40 17.97
N LYS A 29 -10.73 3.74 17.96
CA LYS A 29 -11.84 4.60 18.39
C LYS A 29 -13.12 4.34 17.59
N TYR A 30 -12.99 4.24 16.26
CA TYR A 30 -14.12 3.94 15.39
C TYR A 30 -14.75 2.57 15.68
N VAL A 31 -13.94 1.52 15.78
CA VAL A 31 -14.42 0.16 16.07
C VAL A 31 -15.06 0.08 17.46
N TRP A 32 -14.45 0.73 18.46
CA TRP A 32 -14.99 0.75 19.81
C TRP A 32 -16.36 1.40 19.87
N LYS A 33 -16.53 2.55 19.20
CA LYS A 33 -17.81 3.24 19.09
C LYS A 33 -18.88 2.33 18.49
N GLN A 34 -18.57 1.64 17.40
CA GLN A 34 -19.53 0.73 16.76
C GLN A 34 -19.90 -0.46 17.65
N PHE A 35 -18.93 -1.01 18.39
CA PHE A 35 -19.17 -2.12 19.30
C PHE A 35 -20.00 -1.70 20.53
N THR A 36 -19.72 -0.53 21.09
CA THR A 36 -20.49 0.03 22.23
C THR A 36 -21.92 0.35 21.85
N GLU A 37 -22.15 1.02 20.71
CA GLU A 37 -23.51 1.25 20.16
C GLU A 37 -24.26 -0.07 19.93
N PHE A 38 -23.57 -1.12 19.50
CA PHE A 38 -24.15 -2.45 19.35
C PHE A 38 -24.56 -3.06 20.69
N CYS A 39 -23.68 -2.98 21.70
CA CYS A 39 -23.98 -3.44 23.05
C CYS A 39 -25.18 -2.69 23.64
N GLU A 40 -25.24 -1.37 23.50
CA GLU A 40 -26.37 -0.55 23.96
C GLU A 40 -27.68 -0.99 23.32
N ARG A 41 -27.72 -1.14 21.99
CA ARG A 41 -28.93 -1.58 21.27
C ARG A 41 -29.39 -2.99 21.63
N ARG A 42 -28.47 -3.87 22.00
CA ARG A 42 -28.76 -5.24 22.45
C ARG A 42 -28.94 -5.34 23.97
N ASN A 43 -28.88 -4.21 24.69
CA ASN A 43 -28.93 -4.13 26.13
C ASN A 43 -27.87 -5.01 26.83
N TYR A 44 -26.69 -5.15 26.21
CA TYR A 44 -25.55 -5.83 26.79
C TYR A 44 -24.78 -4.91 27.73
N LYS A 45 -24.54 -5.38 28.96
CA LYS A 45 -23.74 -4.68 29.95
C LYS A 45 -22.30 -5.17 29.90
N LEU A 46 -21.36 -4.23 29.79
CA LEU A 46 -19.92 -4.48 29.87
C LEU A 46 -19.39 -3.91 31.19
N CYS A 47 -19.69 -4.59 32.30
CA CYS A 47 -19.32 -4.17 33.65
C CYS A 47 -18.56 -5.31 34.36
N ALA A 48 -18.10 -5.04 35.60
CA ALA A 48 -17.34 -6.01 36.39
C ALA A 48 -18.07 -7.35 36.57
N GLN A 49 -19.41 -7.32 36.64
CA GLN A 49 -20.25 -8.51 36.85
C GLN A 49 -20.46 -9.34 35.57
N THR A 50 -20.10 -8.82 34.39
CA THR A 50 -20.28 -9.55 33.14
C THR A 50 -19.36 -10.77 33.12
N SER A 51 -19.88 -12.00 33.11
CA SER A 51 -19.06 -13.22 33.14
C SER A 51 -18.27 -13.42 31.83
N GLU A 52 -17.30 -14.34 31.82
CA GLU A 52 -16.57 -14.67 30.59
C GLU A 52 -17.48 -15.30 29.53
N GLU A 53 -18.44 -16.12 29.95
CA GLU A 53 -19.44 -16.74 29.07
C GLU A 53 -20.35 -15.67 28.46
N GLN A 54 -20.73 -14.66 29.24
CA GLN A 54 -21.48 -13.52 28.74
C GLN A 54 -20.66 -12.73 27.73
N LEU A 55 -19.37 -12.47 28.01
CA LEU A 55 -18.48 -11.81 27.05
C LEU A 55 -18.31 -12.61 25.75
N ALA A 56 -18.17 -13.93 25.86
CA ALA A 56 -18.09 -14.81 24.71
C ALA A 56 -19.38 -14.79 23.89
N SER A 57 -20.55 -14.79 24.55
CA SER A 57 -21.85 -14.66 23.90
C SER A 57 -22.00 -13.31 23.18
N ILE A 58 -21.61 -12.19 23.82
CA ILE A 58 -21.62 -10.85 23.21
C ILE A 58 -20.71 -10.80 21.98
N LEU A 59 -19.48 -11.32 22.09
CA LEU A 59 -18.53 -11.34 20.98
C LEU A 59 -18.97 -12.29 19.85
N LYS A 60 -19.71 -13.36 20.17
CA LYS A 60 -20.33 -14.27 19.20
C LYS A 60 -21.44 -13.57 18.42
N ASP A 61 -22.34 -12.88 19.12
CA ASP A 61 -23.41 -12.09 18.50
C ASP A 61 -22.81 -10.98 17.62
N TRP A 62 -21.83 -10.24 18.14
CA TRP A 62 -21.11 -9.22 17.38
C TRP A 62 -20.44 -9.77 16.13
N ALA A 63 -19.75 -10.92 16.24
CA ALA A 63 -19.05 -11.55 15.12
C ALA A 63 -19.98 -11.85 13.93
N PHE A 64 -21.23 -12.20 14.21
CA PHE A 64 -22.18 -12.64 13.21
C PHE A 64 -23.08 -11.50 12.70
N ASN A 65 -23.45 -10.58 13.59
CA ASN A 65 -24.46 -9.55 13.34
C ASN A 65 -23.93 -8.14 13.13
N MET A 66 -22.60 -7.92 13.16
CA MET A 66 -22.04 -6.60 12.84
C MET A 66 -22.42 -6.16 11.41
N LYS A 67 -22.91 -4.92 11.30
CA LYS A 67 -23.30 -4.27 10.05
C LYS A 67 -22.85 -2.82 10.03
N ARG A 68 -22.86 -2.21 8.85
CA ARG A 68 -22.65 -0.77 8.69
C ARG A 68 -23.86 0.00 9.20
N ALA A 69 -23.69 1.29 9.46
CA ALA A 69 -24.78 2.17 9.91
C ALA A 69 -25.93 2.24 8.90
N ASP A 70 -25.65 2.07 7.60
CA ASP A 70 -26.63 1.98 6.51
C ASP A 70 -27.32 0.60 6.42
N GLY A 71 -27.07 -0.31 7.38
CA GLY A 71 -27.61 -1.67 7.39
C GLY A 71 -26.91 -2.64 6.44
N THR A 72 -25.95 -2.18 5.63
CA THR A 72 -25.26 -3.03 4.65
C THR A 72 -24.19 -3.92 5.29
N GLU A 73 -23.99 -5.09 4.69
CA GLU A 73 -22.97 -6.05 5.11
C GLU A 73 -21.56 -5.56 4.80
N TYR A 74 -20.65 -5.78 5.76
CA TYR A 74 -19.21 -5.55 5.56
C TYR A 74 -18.60 -6.53 4.56
N LYS A 75 -17.42 -6.19 4.04
CA LYS A 75 -16.57 -7.15 3.32
C LYS A 75 -15.95 -8.13 4.31
N GLU A 76 -15.65 -9.35 3.86
CA GLU A 76 -15.13 -10.40 4.73
C GLU A 76 -13.88 -9.98 5.53
N GLY A 77 -12.89 -9.36 4.86
CA GLY A 77 -11.66 -8.94 5.52
C GLY A 77 -11.88 -7.82 6.55
N THR A 78 -12.91 -6.99 6.34
CA THR A 78 -13.32 -5.94 7.27
C THR A 78 -13.93 -6.56 8.52
N VAL A 79 -14.79 -7.58 8.38
CA VAL A 79 -15.36 -8.31 9.53
C VAL A 79 -14.26 -8.89 10.41
N LYS A 80 -13.24 -9.54 9.82
CA LYS A 80 -12.09 -10.07 10.58
C LYS A 80 -11.38 -8.97 11.37
N THR A 81 -11.14 -7.83 10.71
CA THR A 81 -10.40 -6.71 11.31
C THR A 81 -11.17 -6.07 12.44
N ILE A 82 -12.46 -5.78 12.23
CA ILE A 82 -13.34 -5.19 13.25
C ILE A 82 -13.44 -6.14 14.45
N TRP A 83 -13.70 -7.43 14.23
CA TRP A 83 -13.81 -8.39 15.32
C TRP A 83 -12.52 -8.50 16.15
N ASN A 84 -11.36 -8.60 15.49
CA ASN A 84 -10.07 -8.67 16.19
C ASN A 84 -9.79 -7.42 17.04
N ILE A 85 -10.12 -6.24 16.51
CA ILE A 85 -9.94 -4.99 17.23
C ILE A 85 -10.92 -4.90 18.41
N SER A 86 -12.20 -5.25 18.21
CA SER A 86 -13.19 -5.32 19.30
C SER A 86 -12.72 -6.28 20.41
N ALA A 87 -12.29 -7.49 20.05
CA ALA A 87 -11.78 -8.48 21.00
C ALA A 87 -10.57 -7.95 21.81
N LYS A 88 -9.62 -7.30 21.14
CA LYS A 88 -8.46 -6.66 21.80
C LYS A 88 -8.89 -5.54 22.75
N LEU A 89 -9.86 -4.72 22.35
CA LEU A 89 -10.33 -3.61 23.16
C LEU A 89 -11.18 -4.08 24.35
N VAL A 90 -11.96 -5.16 24.21
CA VAL A 90 -12.65 -5.81 25.33
C VAL A 90 -11.63 -6.35 26.32
N GLN A 91 -10.62 -7.09 25.85
CA GLN A 91 -9.54 -7.59 26.70
C GLN A 91 -8.85 -6.45 27.46
N LYS A 92 -8.51 -5.36 26.76
CA LYS A 92 -7.88 -4.17 27.35
C LYS A 92 -8.78 -3.54 28.42
N LYS A 93 -10.06 -3.30 28.12
CA LYS A 93 -11.04 -2.72 29.05
C LYS A 93 -11.17 -3.54 30.33
N PHE A 94 -11.33 -4.85 30.22
CA PHE A 94 -11.54 -5.71 31.39
C PHE A 94 -10.29 -5.82 32.27
N TYR A 95 -9.11 -5.79 31.66
CA TYR A 95 -7.87 -5.73 32.40
C TYR A 95 -7.69 -4.38 33.11
N GLU A 96 -7.87 -3.26 32.41
CA GLU A 96 -7.61 -1.92 32.96
C GLU A 96 -8.66 -1.48 33.99
N GLU A 97 -9.95 -1.74 33.75
CA GLU A 97 -11.02 -1.23 34.61
C GLU A 97 -11.41 -2.20 35.73
N PHE A 98 -11.20 -3.51 35.53
CA PHE A 98 -11.66 -4.55 36.47
C PHE A 98 -10.56 -5.51 36.93
N ASN A 99 -9.31 -5.30 36.50
CA ASN A 99 -8.17 -6.17 36.78
C ASN A 99 -8.46 -7.64 36.45
N ARG A 100 -9.22 -7.88 35.37
CA ARG A 100 -9.62 -9.23 34.94
C ARG A 100 -8.99 -9.59 33.62
N GLU A 101 -8.13 -10.60 33.66
CA GLU A 101 -7.56 -11.17 32.45
C GLU A 101 -8.64 -11.96 31.70
N THR A 102 -8.80 -11.66 30.40
CA THR A 102 -9.66 -12.43 29.50
C THR A 102 -8.89 -12.65 28.20
N ASN A 103 -9.04 -13.80 27.55
CA ASN A 103 -8.34 -14.08 26.30
C ASN A 103 -9.30 -14.51 25.18
N PRO A 104 -9.93 -13.56 24.46
CA PRO A 104 -10.85 -13.87 23.38
C PRO A 104 -10.21 -14.62 22.18
N PHE A 105 -8.88 -14.56 22.05
CA PHE A 105 -8.17 -15.15 20.92
C PHE A 105 -7.83 -16.63 21.10
N ARG A 106 -7.61 -17.07 22.34
CA ARG A 106 -7.19 -18.44 22.66
C ARG A 106 -8.10 -19.17 23.65
N GLY A 107 -8.83 -18.44 24.50
CA GLY A 107 -9.70 -19.04 25.50
C GLY A 107 -10.75 -19.96 24.88
N VAL A 108 -10.99 -21.12 25.50
CA VAL A 108 -11.93 -22.15 25.02
C VAL A 108 -13.37 -21.61 25.03
N ILE A 109 -13.73 -20.84 26.05
CA ILE A 109 -15.06 -20.21 26.19
C ILE A 109 -15.39 -19.32 24.96
N PHE A 110 -14.38 -18.75 24.31
CA PHE A 110 -14.54 -17.89 23.12
C PHE A 110 -14.46 -18.65 21.78
N GLU A 111 -14.32 -19.98 21.79
CA GLU A 111 -14.23 -20.79 20.56
C GLU A 111 -15.46 -20.58 19.66
N ASP A 112 -16.64 -20.57 20.26
CA ASP A 112 -17.90 -20.34 19.58
C ASP A 112 -18.00 -18.96 18.93
N ALA A 113 -17.45 -17.92 19.57
CA ALA A 113 -17.38 -16.57 19.01
C ALA A 113 -16.47 -16.54 17.78
N ARG A 114 -15.32 -17.22 17.84
CA ARG A 114 -14.39 -17.36 16.71
C ARG A 114 -15.03 -18.14 15.56
N LYS A 115 -15.75 -19.24 15.86
CA LYS A 115 -16.49 -20.04 14.87
C LYS A 115 -17.61 -19.22 14.21
N ALA A 116 -18.36 -18.43 14.98
CA ALA A 116 -19.39 -17.54 14.43
C ALA A 116 -18.80 -16.51 13.46
N GLY A 117 -17.68 -15.88 13.81
CA GLY A 117 -16.95 -14.98 12.91
C GLY A 117 -16.44 -15.68 11.66
N ALA A 118 -15.87 -16.88 11.78
CA ALA A 118 -15.43 -17.68 10.64
C ALA A 118 -16.60 -18.05 9.72
N ALA A 119 -17.75 -18.45 10.29
CA ALA A 119 -18.96 -18.78 9.53
C ALA A 119 -19.51 -17.56 8.77
N LYS A 120 -19.59 -16.39 9.42
CA LYS A 120 -20.00 -15.15 8.76
C LYS A 120 -19.07 -14.78 7.60
N ARG A 121 -17.76 -14.90 7.81
CA ARG A 121 -16.76 -14.65 6.76
C ARG A 121 -16.90 -15.61 5.58
N LYS A 122 -17.14 -16.91 5.84
CA LYS A 122 -17.39 -17.91 4.78
C LYS A 122 -18.64 -17.55 3.96
N LYS A 123 -19.73 -17.12 4.61
CA LYS A 123 -20.94 -16.62 3.92
C LYS A 123 -20.64 -15.41 3.03
N LEU A 124 -19.87 -14.44 3.53
CA LEU A 124 -19.49 -13.26 2.77
C LEU A 124 -18.52 -13.56 1.63
N GLN A 125 -17.66 -14.58 1.74
CA GLN A 125 -16.75 -14.99 0.66
C GLN A 125 -17.49 -15.63 -0.52
N ALA A 126 -18.66 -16.21 -0.30
CA ALA A 126 -19.50 -16.75 -1.37
C ALA A 126 -20.09 -15.64 -2.26
N ILE A 127 -20.18 -14.41 -1.75
CA ILE A 127 -20.68 -13.25 -2.49
C ILE A 127 -19.49 -12.53 -3.16
N PRO A 128 -19.42 -12.48 -4.51
CA PRO A 128 -18.29 -11.90 -5.23
C PRO A 128 -17.92 -10.48 -4.79
N GLU A 129 -18.93 -9.62 -4.57
CA GLU A 129 -18.76 -8.21 -4.18
C GLU A 129 -18.19 -8.03 -2.76
N LYS A 130 -18.42 -9.01 -1.88
CA LYS A 130 -18.00 -8.98 -0.47
C LYS A 130 -16.66 -9.68 -0.25
N LYS A 131 -16.16 -10.38 -1.26
CA LYS A 131 -14.81 -10.97 -1.28
C LYS A 131 -13.74 -9.89 -1.30
N LYS A 132 -12.58 -10.21 -0.72
CA LYS A 132 -11.39 -9.36 -0.83
C LYS A 132 -10.94 -9.32 -2.30
N THR A 133 -11.03 -8.14 -2.91
CA THR A 133 -10.46 -7.89 -4.24
C THR A 133 -9.06 -7.30 -4.11
N ASN A 134 -8.11 -7.98 -4.74
CA ASN A 134 -6.75 -7.46 -4.90
C ASN A 134 -6.74 -6.39 -5.98
N SER A 135 -5.72 -5.52 -5.92
CA SER A 135 -5.47 -4.57 -6.98
C SER A 135 -5.10 -5.32 -8.25
N VAL A 136 -5.67 -4.90 -9.38
CA VAL A 136 -5.42 -5.55 -10.69
C VAL A 136 -4.09 -5.04 -11.22
N ALA A 137 -3.27 -5.94 -11.77
CA ALA A 137 -2.07 -5.57 -12.50
C ALA A 137 -2.45 -5.04 -13.89
N LEU A 138 -1.93 -3.88 -14.23
CA LEU A 138 -1.93 -3.32 -15.58
C LEU A 138 -1.07 -4.17 -16.52
N ASN A 139 -1.50 -4.34 -17.75
CA ASN A 139 -0.76 -5.03 -18.81
C ASN A 139 0.24 -4.08 -19.51
N ALA A 140 1.12 -4.64 -20.35
CA ALA A 140 2.20 -3.87 -20.99
C ALA A 140 1.70 -2.76 -21.92
N GLU A 141 0.56 -2.96 -22.59
CA GLU A 141 -0.05 -1.98 -23.48
C GLU A 141 -0.68 -0.83 -22.68
N GLU A 142 -1.42 -1.14 -21.61
CA GLU A 142 -2.01 -0.18 -20.68
C GLU A 142 -0.92 0.68 -20.02
N ILE A 143 0.17 0.05 -19.58
CA ILE A 143 1.34 0.76 -19.03
C ILE A 143 1.95 1.67 -20.09
N SER A 144 2.12 1.19 -21.32
CA SER A 144 2.69 1.98 -22.40
C SER A 144 1.82 3.17 -22.77
N LYS A 145 0.49 3.01 -22.80
CA LYS A 145 -0.48 4.09 -23.03
C LYS A 145 -0.49 5.13 -21.91
N ILE A 146 -0.37 4.70 -20.65
CA ILE A 146 -0.23 5.62 -19.52
C ILE A 146 1.06 6.44 -19.68
N ILE A 147 2.14 5.81 -20.12
CA ILE A 147 3.43 6.47 -20.29
C ILE A 147 3.45 7.39 -21.53
N SER A 148 2.80 7.01 -22.64
CA SER A 148 2.78 7.79 -23.87
C SER A 148 1.96 9.09 -23.79
N ILE A 149 1.17 9.28 -22.74
CA ILE A 149 0.52 10.57 -22.44
C ILE A 149 1.56 11.64 -22.06
N PHE A 150 2.77 11.23 -21.66
CA PHE A 150 3.84 12.14 -21.25
C PHE A 150 4.80 12.41 -22.41
N ASP A 151 4.79 13.62 -22.95
CA ASP A 151 5.76 14.12 -23.95
C ASP A 151 6.51 15.33 -23.38
N GLU A 152 7.85 15.25 -23.36
CA GLU A 152 8.75 16.29 -22.85
C GLU A 152 10.11 16.28 -23.57
N ASN A 153 10.19 16.89 -24.76
CA ASN A 153 11.44 17.14 -25.50
C ASN A 153 12.44 18.01 -24.72
N THR A 154 13.55 17.45 -24.20
CA THR A 154 14.82 18.13 -23.81
C THR A 154 15.94 17.09 -23.51
N PRO A 155 17.21 17.31 -23.88
CA PRO A 155 18.32 16.32 -23.76
C PRO A 155 19.01 16.23 -22.37
N ASP A 156 19.74 15.12 -22.11
CA ASP A 156 20.51 14.77 -20.90
C ASP A 156 22.05 15.01 -21.01
N GLU A 157 22.72 15.26 -19.87
CA GLU A 157 24.14 15.70 -19.72
C GLU A 157 25.15 14.60 -19.35
N CYS A 158 26.39 14.83 -19.79
CA CYS A 158 27.59 14.01 -19.90
C CYS A 158 28.50 13.80 -18.63
N ASP A 159 29.35 12.76 -18.58
CA ASP A 159 30.37 12.45 -17.53
C ASP A 159 31.72 13.14 -17.81
N ASN A 160 32.76 12.71 -17.09
CA ASN A 160 34.11 13.29 -17.07
C ASN A 160 34.90 13.14 -18.39
N TYR A 161 34.41 12.39 -19.38
CA TYR A 161 34.87 12.41 -20.77
C TYR A 161 33.90 13.12 -21.71
N GLY A 162 32.76 13.57 -21.19
CA GLY A 162 31.60 13.93 -22.00
C GLY A 162 30.53 12.81 -22.12
N GLN A 163 30.32 11.89 -21.17
CA GLN A 163 29.33 10.77 -21.27
C GLN A 163 28.33 10.55 -20.09
N PRO A 164 27.01 10.75 -20.15
CA PRO A 164 26.12 10.82 -18.96
C PRO A 164 26.18 9.58 -18.02
N THR A 165 26.50 9.71 -16.70
CA THR A 165 26.38 8.57 -15.74
C THR A 165 24.98 8.40 -15.15
N GLY A 166 24.34 9.51 -14.78
CA GLY A 166 22.91 9.67 -14.52
C GLY A 166 22.27 8.95 -13.32
N ARG A 167 22.95 8.19 -12.45
CA ARG A 167 22.25 7.53 -11.32
C ARG A 167 21.88 8.51 -10.21
N ILE A 168 20.70 8.33 -9.57
CA ILE A 168 20.24 9.15 -8.43
C ILE A 168 20.02 8.26 -7.21
N GLU A 169 20.71 8.54 -6.11
CA GLU A 169 20.51 7.87 -4.83
C GLU A 169 19.22 8.35 -4.16
N TYR A 170 18.46 7.44 -3.53
CA TYR A 170 17.38 7.78 -2.63
C TYR A 170 17.38 6.89 -1.39
N ASN A 171 17.35 7.52 -0.23
CA ASN A 171 17.25 6.84 1.04
C ASN A 171 15.78 6.77 1.48
N THR A 172 15.25 5.57 1.69
CA THR A 172 13.95 5.42 2.34
C THR A 172 14.16 5.48 3.85
N ILE A 173 14.41 6.70 4.36
CA ILE A 173 14.70 7.02 5.78
C ILE A 173 13.65 6.40 6.73
N PHE A 174 12.45 6.14 6.22
CA PHE A 174 11.36 5.49 6.96
C PHE A 174 11.01 4.16 6.30
N SER A 175 11.64 3.07 6.73
CA SER A 175 11.11 1.75 6.42
C SER A 175 9.85 1.54 7.27
N LYS A 176 8.76 1.08 6.64
CA LYS A 176 7.45 0.88 7.29
C LYS A 176 7.52 -0.04 8.54
N THR A 177 8.60 -0.81 8.67
CA THR A 177 8.80 -1.84 9.69
C THR A 177 10.11 -1.66 10.45
N ALA A 178 10.73 -0.47 10.45
CA ALA A 178 11.82 -0.18 11.37
C ALA A 178 11.23 -0.14 12.79
N GLN A 179 11.15 -1.29 13.45
CA GLN A 179 11.12 -1.32 14.91
C GLN A 179 12.42 -0.66 15.36
N GLY A 180 12.30 0.45 16.09
CA GLY A 180 13.38 1.40 16.37
C GLY A 180 14.74 0.74 16.65
N GLY A 181 15.75 1.20 15.91
CA GLY A 181 17.14 0.79 16.02
C GLY A 181 17.93 1.27 14.79
N GLU A 182 19.14 1.78 14.99
CA GLU A 182 20.03 2.32 13.93
C GLU A 182 20.32 1.30 12.81
N LYS A 183 20.13 0.00 13.07
CA LYS A 183 20.40 -1.09 12.11
C LYS A 183 19.35 -1.29 11.01
N HIS A 184 18.27 -0.51 10.99
CA HIS A 184 17.20 -0.63 9.99
C HIS A 184 16.88 0.67 9.25
N THR A 185 17.86 1.58 9.11
CA THR A 185 17.86 2.47 7.95
C THR A 185 17.88 1.59 6.72
N ALA A 186 16.84 1.66 5.89
CA ALA A 186 16.84 0.92 4.63
C ALA A 186 18.09 1.34 3.85
N GLU A 187 18.88 0.37 3.39
CA GLU A 187 20.02 0.63 2.51
C GLU A 187 19.58 1.60 1.40
N SER A 188 20.42 2.62 1.15
CA SER A 188 20.18 3.55 0.08
C SER A 188 19.92 2.80 -1.23
N LYS A 189 18.82 3.17 -1.88
CA LYS A 189 18.43 2.61 -3.16
C LYS A 189 18.84 3.56 -4.27
N TRP A 190 19.00 3.01 -5.46
CA TRP A 190 19.48 3.76 -6.62
C TRP A 190 18.42 3.79 -7.71
N LEU A 191 18.19 4.97 -8.26
CA LEU A 191 17.47 5.19 -9.50
C LEU A 191 18.48 5.18 -10.65
N THR A 192 18.31 4.25 -11.58
CA THR A 192 19.24 4.06 -12.69
C THR A 192 18.68 4.68 -13.98
N PRO A 193 19.48 5.39 -14.79
CA PRO A 193 19.06 5.84 -16.10
C PRO A 193 18.63 4.68 -16.99
N ASN A 194 17.52 4.88 -17.71
CA ASN A 194 17.10 3.93 -18.72
C ASN A 194 17.67 4.33 -20.08
N LYS A 195 18.86 3.80 -20.41
CA LYS A 195 19.52 4.07 -21.70
C LYS A 195 18.79 3.50 -22.92
N ASN A 196 17.89 2.53 -22.71
CA ASN A 196 17.19 1.85 -23.81
C ASN A 196 15.86 2.54 -24.18
N CYS A 197 15.37 3.45 -23.34
CA CYS A 197 14.12 4.18 -23.60
C CYS A 197 14.19 5.53 -22.89
N GLU A 198 14.74 6.51 -23.60
CA GLU A 198 15.03 7.85 -23.09
C GLU A 198 13.77 8.57 -22.60
N ASP A 199 12.68 8.49 -23.36
CA ASP A 199 11.38 9.08 -23.00
C ASP A 199 10.83 8.53 -21.68
N LYS A 200 11.20 7.31 -21.31
CA LYS A 200 10.74 6.62 -20.09
C LYS A 200 11.82 6.57 -19.01
N CYS A 201 12.90 7.33 -19.17
CA CYS A 201 14.00 7.37 -18.22
C CYS A 201 13.58 8.06 -16.91
N PRO A 202 13.62 7.36 -15.78
CA PRO A 202 13.14 7.92 -14.51
C PRO A 202 14.02 9.02 -13.95
N VAL A 203 15.31 8.95 -14.22
CA VAL A 203 16.31 9.92 -13.80
C VAL A 203 16.02 11.20 -14.55
N ARG A 204 15.85 11.10 -15.87
CA ARG A 204 15.47 12.22 -16.74
C ARG A 204 14.19 12.88 -16.25
N LEU A 205 13.13 12.09 -16.04
CA LEU A 205 11.84 12.59 -15.56
C LEU A 205 11.93 13.22 -14.16
N LEU A 206 12.71 12.64 -13.25
CA LEU A 206 12.95 13.19 -11.92
C LEU A 206 13.72 14.51 -12.00
N LYS A 207 14.82 14.57 -12.75
CA LYS A 207 15.60 15.80 -12.97
C LYS A 207 14.73 16.90 -13.59
N LYS A 208 13.92 16.54 -14.58
CA LYS A 208 12.99 17.45 -15.25
C LYS A 208 11.92 17.99 -14.30
N MET A 209 11.34 17.13 -13.46
CA MET A 209 10.41 17.58 -12.42
C MET A 209 11.11 18.55 -11.43
N LEU A 210 12.34 18.25 -11.02
CA LEU A 210 13.11 19.10 -10.11
C LEU A 210 13.48 20.45 -10.74
N SER A 211 13.80 20.50 -12.03
CA SER A 211 14.14 21.75 -12.74
C SER A 211 12.95 22.71 -12.89
N LYS A 212 11.72 22.22 -12.73
CA LYS A 212 10.50 23.04 -12.70
C LYS A 212 10.20 23.66 -11.34
N ARG A 213 11.07 23.46 -10.34
CA ARG A 213 10.98 24.13 -9.04
C ARG A 213 11.47 25.57 -9.13
N THR A 214 10.67 26.50 -8.62
CA THR A 214 11.06 27.89 -8.47
C THR A 214 11.78 28.14 -7.13
N PRO A 215 12.60 29.20 -7.01
CA PRO A 215 13.26 29.57 -5.75
C PRO A 215 12.30 29.82 -4.58
N ASN A 216 11.02 30.12 -4.88
CA ASN A 216 9.99 30.38 -3.87
C ASN A 216 9.50 29.12 -3.13
N ILE A 217 9.97 27.92 -3.53
CA ILE A 217 9.62 26.67 -2.86
C ILE A 217 10.54 26.47 -1.65
N LYS A 218 9.96 26.56 -0.45
CA LYS A 218 10.67 26.43 0.83
C LYS A 218 10.64 25.01 1.40
N THR A 219 9.86 24.11 0.80
CA THR A 219 9.70 22.73 1.28
C THR A 219 10.71 21.77 0.66
N ASN A 220 11.26 20.88 1.48
CA ASN A 220 12.16 19.79 1.08
C ASN A 220 11.41 18.54 0.57
N ARG A 221 10.07 18.57 0.50
CA ARG A 221 9.28 17.43 0.00
C ARG A 221 9.40 17.35 -1.52
N ILE A 222 9.57 16.14 -2.06
CA ILE A 222 9.76 15.89 -3.49
C ILE A 222 8.50 16.21 -4.31
N PHE A 223 7.31 15.85 -3.83
CA PHE A 223 6.04 16.10 -4.53
C PHE A 223 5.39 17.41 -4.10
N LEU A 224 5.19 18.31 -5.06
CA LEU A 224 4.58 19.62 -4.87
C LEU A 224 3.24 19.72 -5.58
N THR A 225 2.32 20.48 -5.00
CA THR A 225 0.99 20.72 -5.56
C THR A 225 1.13 21.49 -6.88
N PRO A 226 0.65 20.94 -8.01
CA PRO A 226 0.75 21.64 -9.29
C PRO A 226 -0.11 22.92 -9.31
N ASN A 227 0.39 23.92 -10.01
CA ASN A 227 -0.30 25.20 -10.18
C ASN A 227 -1.31 25.07 -11.34
N PRO A 228 -2.63 25.26 -11.12
CA PRO A 228 -3.62 25.18 -12.20
C PRO A 228 -3.33 26.19 -13.33
N ASP A 229 -2.77 27.35 -13.00
CA ASP A 229 -2.47 28.44 -13.93
C ASP A 229 -1.02 28.42 -14.42
N TRP A 230 -0.34 27.27 -14.35
CA TRP A 230 1.07 27.16 -14.75
C TRP A 230 1.35 27.60 -16.19
N GLN A 231 0.40 27.46 -17.11
CA GLN A 231 0.57 27.88 -18.51
C GLN A 231 0.65 29.40 -18.64
N LYS A 232 -0.13 30.11 -17.83
CA LYS A 232 -0.20 31.58 -17.78
C LYS A 232 0.98 32.15 -16.99
N THR A 233 1.24 31.58 -15.82
CA THR A 233 2.25 32.07 -14.85
C THR A 233 3.65 31.56 -15.13
N LYS A 234 3.80 30.52 -15.96
CA LYS A 234 5.01 29.70 -16.14
C LYS A 234 5.55 29.05 -14.87
N ILE A 235 4.83 29.16 -13.74
CA ILE A 235 5.16 28.55 -12.46
C ILE A 235 4.43 27.22 -12.36
N TRP A 236 5.17 26.12 -12.34
CA TRP A 236 4.62 24.76 -12.38
C TRP A 236 4.02 24.30 -11.05
N TYR A 237 4.61 24.72 -9.93
CA TYR A 237 4.24 24.22 -8.60
C TYR A 237 3.95 25.36 -7.62
N LYS A 238 3.00 25.11 -6.73
CA LYS A 238 2.81 25.91 -5.52
C LYS A 238 3.87 25.54 -4.49
N ASN A 239 4.19 26.46 -3.58
CA ASN A 239 5.06 26.19 -2.42
C ASN A 239 4.29 25.38 -1.34
N CYS A 240 3.78 24.21 -1.70
CA CYS A 240 3.03 23.34 -0.80
C CYS A 240 3.16 21.88 -1.27
N PRO A 241 3.50 20.93 -0.36
CA PRO A 241 3.57 19.52 -0.72
C PRO A 241 2.21 18.97 -1.17
N VAL A 242 2.23 17.94 -2.02
CA VAL A 242 1.00 17.21 -2.36
C VAL A 242 0.50 16.46 -1.13
N GLY A 243 -0.79 16.58 -0.83
CA GLY A 243 -1.43 15.81 0.24
C GLY A 243 -1.41 14.30 -0.04
N LEU A 244 -1.22 13.50 1.02
CA LEU A 244 -1.17 12.02 0.94
C LEU A 244 -2.37 11.42 0.18
N ASN A 245 -3.57 11.98 0.40
CA ASN A 245 -4.82 11.53 -0.23
C ASN A 245 -4.96 11.91 -1.71
N GLN A 246 -4.09 12.77 -2.23
CA GLN A 246 -4.04 13.10 -3.66
C GLN A 246 -3.10 12.13 -4.38
N LEU A 247 -1.91 11.89 -3.83
CA LEU A 247 -0.96 10.90 -4.38
C LEU A 247 -1.60 9.51 -4.53
N SER A 248 -2.42 9.09 -3.56
CA SER A 248 -3.09 7.78 -3.58
C SER A 248 -4.09 7.61 -4.74
N LYS A 249 -4.50 8.69 -5.39
CA LYS A 249 -5.49 8.70 -6.49
C LYS A 249 -4.85 8.68 -7.87
N TRP A 250 -3.55 8.94 -7.99
CA TRP A 250 -2.88 9.20 -9.27
C TRP A 250 -2.97 8.03 -10.24
N ALA A 251 -2.69 6.80 -9.79
CA ALA A 251 -2.78 5.62 -10.67
C ALA A 251 -4.21 5.42 -11.23
N ARG A 252 -5.23 5.68 -10.40
CA ARG A 252 -6.64 5.60 -10.82
C ARG A 252 -6.98 6.69 -11.84
N LEU A 253 -6.55 7.93 -11.59
CA LEU A 253 -6.81 9.05 -12.50
C LEU A 253 -6.12 8.86 -13.85
N ALA A 254 -4.89 8.34 -13.86
CA ALA A 254 -4.16 8.02 -15.09
C ALA A 254 -4.86 6.92 -15.89
N ALA A 255 -5.34 5.86 -15.22
CA ALA A 255 -6.12 4.81 -15.85
C ALA A 255 -7.45 5.35 -16.45
N GLU A 256 -8.15 6.23 -15.73
CA GLU A 256 -9.36 6.89 -16.24
C GLU A 256 -9.08 7.74 -17.49
N SER A 257 -7.93 8.43 -17.55
CA SER A 257 -7.59 9.27 -18.70
C SER A 257 -7.32 8.49 -20.00
N ILE A 258 -6.94 7.21 -19.90
CA ILE A 258 -6.79 6.32 -21.07
C ILE A 258 -8.05 5.48 -21.35
N GLY A 259 -9.15 5.73 -20.64
CA GLY A 259 -10.42 5.04 -20.84
C GLY A 259 -10.58 3.70 -20.11
N LEU A 260 -9.73 3.37 -19.12
CA LEU A 260 -9.90 2.14 -18.33
C LEU A 260 -11.05 2.28 -17.33
N ASP A 261 -11.85 1.22 -17.21
CA ASP A 261 -12.96 1.15 -16.24
C ASP A 261 -12.44 0.81 -14.84
N THR A 262 -12.10 1.86 -14.08
CA THR A 262 -11.61 1.78 -12.70
C THR A 262 -12.69 1.40 -11.67
N LYS A 263 -13.96 1.34 -12.08
CA LYS A 263 -15.06 0.88 -11.20
C LYS A 263 -15.18 -0.64 -11.24
N LYS A 264 -15.04 -1.24 -12.43
CA LYS A 264 -15.00 -2.70 -12.60
C LYS A 264 -13.67 -3.28 -12.17
N GLN A 265 -12.56 -2.63 -12.52
CA GLN A 265 -11.22 -3.07 -12.15
C GLN A 265 -10.66 -2.20 -11.04
N LYS A 266 -10.30 -2.82 -9.91
CA LYS A 266 -9.71 -2.10 -8.77
C LYS A 266 -8.28 -1.67 -9.09
N ILE A 267 -8.15 -0.52 -9.74
CA ILE A 267 -6.87 0.12 -10.05
C ILE A 267 -6.51 1.10 -8.93
N SER A 268 -5.32 0.96 -8.38
CA SER A 268 -4.80 1.77 -7.27
C SER A 268 -3.28 1.91 -7.39
N ASN A 269 -2.63 2.73 -6.55
CA ASN A 269 -1.16 2.79 -6.56
C ASN A 269 -0.52 1.41 -6.26
N HIS A 270 -1.23 0.52 -5.57
CA HIS A 270 -0.77 -0.84 -5.35
C HIS A 270 -0.81 -1.70 -6.63
N SER A 271 -1.66 -1.36 -7.61
CA SER A 271 -1.65 -1.98 -8.95
C SER A 271 -0.31 -1.85 -9.63
N ASN A 272 0.37 -0.71 -9.49
CA ASN A 272 1.71 -0.51 -10.06
C ASN A 272 2.72 -1.49 -9.47
N ARG A 273 2.64 -1.74 -8.16
CA ARG A 273 3.46 -2.76 -7.48
C ARG A 273 3.12 -4.17 -7.96
N SER A 274 1.85 -4.49 -8.16
CA SER A 274 1.41 -5.79 -8.69
C SER A 274 1.88 -6.00 -10.14
N SER A 275 1.71 -5.01 -11.01
CA SER A 275 2.24 -5.00 -12.38
C SER A 275 3.72 -5.23 -12.39
N ALA A 276 4.46 -4.58 -11.50
CA ALA A 276 5.89 -4.75 -11.48
C ALA A 276 6.33 -6.18 -11.16
N VAL A 277 5.68 -6.81 -10.18
CA VAL A 277 5.95 -8.22 -9.88
C VAL A 277 5.60 -9.10 -11.07
N SER A 278 4.47 -8.85 -11.74
CA SER A 278 4.07 -9.62 -12.92
C SER A 278 5.08 -9.52 -14.05
N ILE A 279 5.58 -8.33 -14.36
CA ILE A 279 6.56 -8.17 -15.44
C ILE A 279 7.91 -8.78 -15.04
N LEU A 280 8.37 -8.58 -13.80
CA LEU A 280 9.59 -9.24 -13.30
C LEU A 280 9.50 -10.77 -13.42
N ALA A 281 8.35 -11.34 -13.07
CA ALA A 281 8.10 -12.78 -13.21
C ALA A 281 8.09 -13.24 -14.67
N GLN A 282 7.46 -12.48 -15.57
CA GLN A 282 7.46 -12.75 -17.03
C GLN A 282 8.86 -12.69 -17.63
N SER A 283 9.70 -11.78 -17.12
CA SER A 283 11.11 -11.66 -17.48
C SER A 283 11.99 -12.73 -16.82
N GLY A 284 11.42 -13.74 -16.16
CA GLY A 284 12.17 -14.85 -15.60
C GLY A 284 12.89 -14.58 -14.27
N ALA A 285 12.71 -13.40 -13.67
CA ALA A 285 13.29 -13.10 -12.36
C ALA A 285 12.82 -14.13 -11.33
N ASN A 286 13.74 -14.57 -10.46
CA ASN A 286 13.41 -15.53 -9.42
C ASN A 286 12.67 -14.87 -8.25
N LEU A 287 12.04 -15.68 -7.40
CA LEU A 287 11.23 -15.18 -6.29
C LEU A 287 12.05 -14.32 -5.31
N GLN A 288 13.31 -14.66 -5.06
CA GLN A 288 14.17 -13.92 -4.13
C GLN A 288 14.55 -12.54 -4.68
N GLU A 289 14.84 -12.45 -5.98
CA GLU A 289 15.06 -11.18 -6.68
C GLU A 289 13.82 -10.29 -6.62
N ILE A 290 12.64 -10.86 -6.90
CA ILE A 290 11.37 -10.14 -6.84
C ILE A 290 11.10 -9.63 -5.41
N ILE A 291 11.33 -10.46 -4.40
CA ILE A 291 11.17 -10.09 -2.98
C ILE A 291 12.12 -8.96 -2.60
N LYS A 292 13.41 -9.07 -2.97
CA LYS A 292 14.44 -8.06 -2.70
C LYS A 292 14.10 -6.74 -3.35
N ILE A 293 13.74 -6.78 -4.63
CA ILE A 293 13.34 -5.61 -5.42
C ILE A 293 12.10 -4.97 -4.77
N THR A 294 11.03 -5.73 -4.57
CA THR A 294 9.76 -5.18 -4.08
C THR A 294 9.70 -4.90 -2.57
N GLY A 295 10.67 -5.36 -1.79
CA GLY A 295 10.73 -5.16 -0.35
C GLY A 295 9.55 -5.82 0.37
N HIS A 296 9.17 -7.04 -0.02
CA HIS A 296 8.26 -7.86 0.76
C HIS A 296 9.07 -8.69 1.77
N SER A 297 8.51 -8.96 2.96
CA SER A 297 9.18 -9.74 4.00
C SER A 297 8.34 -10.90 4.54
N SER A 298 7.12 -11.11 4.00
CA SER A 298 6.17 -12.09 4.54
C SER A 298 6.03 -13.35 3.68
N SER A 299 5.99 -14.51 4.32
CA SER A 299 5.74 -15.81 3.68
C SER A 299 4.44 -15.86 2.89
N VAL A 300 3.37 -15.21 3.38
CA VAL A 300 2.05 -15.19 2.72
C VAL A 300 2.06 -14.39 1.40
N THR A 301 2.82 -13.29 1.32
CA THR A 301 3.02 -12.59 0.03
C THR A 301 3.89 -13.40 -0.92
N ASN A 302 4.84 -14.19 -0.38
CA ASN A 302 5.70 -15.06 -1.17
C ASN A 302 4.90 -16.19 -1.80
N GLU A 303 3.95 -16.79 -1.10
CA GLU A 303 3.02 -17.79 -1.67
C GLU A 303 2.13 -17.19 -2.77
N HIS A 304 1.64 -15.95 -2.58
CA HIS A 304 0.83 -15.29 -3.61
C HIS A 304 1.64 -15.01 -4.88
N HIS A 305 2.85 -14.48 -4.73
CA HIS A 305 3.77 -14.24 -5.84
C HIS A 305 4.28 -15.54 -6.46
N GLY A 306 4.54 -16.59 -5.67
CA GLY A 306 4.87 -17.93 -6.14
C GLY A 306 3.78 -18.50 -7.04
N LYS A 307 2.51 -18.43 -6.61
CA LYS A 307 1.35 -18.84 -7.43
C LYS A 307 1.20 -18.01 -8.72
N ILE A 308 1.59 -16.73 -8.70
CA ILE A 308 1.59 -15.88 -9.91
C ILE A 308 2.71 -16.32 -10.86
N ILE A 309 3.92 -16.53 -10.33
CA ILE A 309 5.09 -16.97 -11.10
C ILE A 309 4.84 -18.34 -11.74
N GLU A 310 4.32 -19.29 -10.97
CA GLU A 310 3.96 -20.64 -11.45
C GLU A 310 2.91 -20.57 -12.56
N LYS A 311 1.85 -19.78 -12.39
CA LYS A 311 0.83 -19.59 -13.45
C LYS A 311 1.39 -18.95 -14.72
N ILE A 312 2.32 -18.02 -14.60
CA ILE A 312 2.94 -17.34 -15.75
C ILE A 312 3.89 -18.30 -16.47
N ARG A 313 4.72 -19.05 -15.72
CA ARG A 313 5.68 -20.01 -16.27
C ARG A 313 4.99 -21.19 -16.94
N ASN A 314 3.98 -21.80 -16.31
CA ASN A 314 3.19 -22.88 -16.92
C ASN A 314 2.51 -22.43 -18.23
N LYS A 315 2.17 -21.15 -18.35
CA LYS A 315 1.59 -20.56 -19.57
C LYS A 315 2.64 -20.27 -20.66
N GLN A 316 3.89 -20.01 -20.27
CA GLN A 316 5.03 -19.89 -21.19
C GLN A 316 5.49 -21.27 -21.67
N ASP A 317 5.52 -22.29 -20.80
CA ASP A 317 5.89 -23.66 -21.15
C ASP A 317 4.87 -24.30 -22.11
N SER A 318 3.58 -23.95 -21.98
CA SER A 318 2.54 -24.36 -22.93
C SER A 318 2.62 -23.63 -24.29
N ALA A 319 3.34 -22.52 -24.37
CA ALA A 319 3.55 -21.74 -25.60
C ALA A 319 4.92 -22.04 -26.27
N ASN A 320 5.90 -22.55 -25.50
CA ASN A 320 7.24 -22.90 -25.98
C ASN A 320 7.36 -24.33 -26.53
N SER A 321 6.27 -25.09 -26.65
CA SER A 321 6.23 -26.33 -27.43
C SER A 321 6.30 -26.08 -28.95
N THR A 322 6.50 -24.84 -29.38
CA THR A 322 6.89 -24.49 -30.74
C THR A 322 7.91 -23.36 -30.68
N ILE A 323 9.11 -23.62 -31.21
CA ILE A 323 10.27 -22.72 -31.40
C ILE A 323 11.43 -22.91 -30.40
N THR A 324 12.51 -23.47 -30.96
CA THR A 324 13.81 -23.75 -30.35
C THR A 324 14.67 -22.48 -30.23
N SER A 325 15.30 -22.34 -29.06
CA SER A 325 16.56 -21.64 -28.74
C SER A 325 16.85 -20.24 -29.31
N THR A 326 16.95 -19.24 -28.42
CA THR A 326 18.07 -18.28 -28.48
C THR A 326 18.35 -17.66 -27.10
N SER A 327 19.64 -17.59 -26.77
CA SER A 327 20.24 -17.09 -25.54
C SER A 327 20.12 -15.57 -25.39
N THR A 328 19.60 -15.07 -24.27
CA THR A 328 19.73 -13.64 -23.87
C THR A 328 19.64 -13.51 -22.34
N SER A 329 20.79 -13.52 -21.66
CA SER A 329 20.87 -13.49 -20.19
C SER A 329 21.25 -12.13 -19.59
N ASP A 330 21.54 -11.10 -20.39
CA ASP A 330 22.02 -9.79 -19.89
C ASP A 330 21.07 -8.60 -20.21
N SER A 331 20.20 -8.74 -21.21
CA SER A 331 19.13 -7.78 -21.54
C SER A 331 17.96 -7.85 -20.54
N THR A 332 17.73 -9.02 -19.96
CA THR A 332 16.61 -9.31 -19.07
C THR A 332 16.76 -8.62 -17.72
N LEU A 333 17.98 -8.58 -17.16
CA LEU A 333 18.29 -7.85 -15.92
C LEU A 333 18.10 -6.33 -16.06
N LYS A 334 18.30 -5.79 -17.28
CA LYS A 334 18.08 -4.38 -17.62
C LYS A 334 16.58 -4.04 -17.75
N ILE A 335 15.78 -4.95 -18.29
CA ILE A 335 14.30 -4.84 -18.30
C ILE A 335 13.74 -4.95 -16.87
N ILE A 336 14.35 -5.79 -16.03
CA ILE A 336 13.98 -5.99 -14.62
C ILE A 336 14.17 -4.71 -13.78
N GLN A 337 15.20 -3.89 -14.06
CA GLN A 337 15.33 -2.55 -13.45
C GLN A 337 14.32 -1.52 -13.99
N GLN A 338 13.91 -1.61 -15.27
CA GLN A 338 12.97 -0.67 -15.90
C GLN A 338 11.59 -0.64 -15.23
N ILE A 339 11.14 -1.76 -14.70
CA ILE A 339 9.79 -1.91 -14.16
C ILE A 339 9.68 -1.36 -12.72
N PHE A 340 10.72 -1.59 -11.91
CA PHE A 340 10.76 -1.11 -10.53
C PHE A 340 10.72 0.43 -10.44
N ILE A 341 11.23 1.02 -11.49
CA ILE A 341 11.42 2.44 -11.71
C ILE A 341 10.15 3.11 -12.24
N ILE A 342 9.38 2.44 -13.12
CA ILE A 342 8.06 2.91 -13.57
C ILE A 342 7.09 3.08 -12.38
N ILE A 343 7.22 2.26 -11.32
CA ILE A 343 6.43 2.45 -10.07
C ILE A 343 6.78 3.76 -9.37
N ILE A 344 8.07 4.12 -9.35
CA ILE A 344 8.56 5.37 -8.74
C ILE A 344 8.13 6.56 -9.61
N VAL A 345 8.19 6.45 -10.93
CA VAL A 345 7.75 7.49 -11.87
C VAL A 345 6.23 7.69 -11.88
N LEU A 346 5.43 6.62 -11.74
CA LEU A 346 3.97 6.69 -11.56
C LEU A 346 3.58 7.31 -10.21
N LEU A 347 4.47 7.30 -9.23
CA LEU A 347 4.33 8.06 -7.99
C LEU A 347 4.77 9.53 -8.15
N ILE A 348 5.37 9.92 -9.29
CA ILE A 348 6.05 11.21 -9.47
C ILE A 348 5.30 12.27 -10.30
N SER A 349 4.42 11.94 -11.24
CA SER A 349 3.84 13.00 -12.09
C SER A 349 2.35 12.80 -12.40
N THR A 350 1.49 13.71 -11.91
CA THR A 350 0.21 14.00 -12.55
C THR A 350 -0.01 15.52 -12.66
N ASN A 351 -0.33 16.01 -13.86
CA ASN A 351 -1.27 17.09 -14.23
C ASN A 351 -1.04 17.41 -15.73
N LYS A 352 -2.02 17.36 -16.63
CA LYS A 352 -3.27 18.16 -16.65
C LYS A 352 -4.38 17.50 -17.48
N LYS A 353 -5.61 17.94 -17.19
CA LYS A 353 -6.90 17.59 -17.79
C LYS A 353 -7.08 18.13 -19.21
N ILE A 354 -7.80 17.32 -19.98
CA ILE A 354 -8.63 17.64 -21.14
C ILE A 354 -9.71 18.67 -20.78
N SER A 355 -9.92 19.66 -21.66
CA SER A 355 -11.21 20.32 -21.91
C SER A 355 -11.27 20.80 -23.37
N LEU A 356 -11.89 19.99 -24.23
CA LEU A 356 -12.55 20.45 -25.46
C LEU A 356 -13.96 19.90 -25.39
N VAL A 357 -14.94 20.75 -25.07
CA VAL A 357 -16.24 20.89 -25.75
C VAL A 357 -16.80 22.25 -25.33
N ASN A 358 -16.91 23.15 -26.30
CA ASN A 358 -18.00 24.11 -26.44
C ASN A 358 -18.17 24.35 -27.93
N SER A 359 -19.05 23.54 -28.53
CA SER A 359 -20.01 23.90 -29.56
C SER A 359 -21.22 23.00 -29.34
#